data_AF-A0A3C1W919-F1
#
_entry.id   AF-A0A3C1W919-F1
#
_cell.length_a   1.000
_cell.length_b   1.000
_cell.length_c   1.000
_cell.angle_alpha   90.00
_cell.angle_beta   90.00
_cell.angle_gamma   90.00
#
_symmetry.space_group_name_H-M   'P 1'
#
loop_
_entity.id
_entity.type
_entity.pdbx_description
1 polymer ?
#
loop_
_entity_poly.entity_id
_entity_poly.type
_entity_poly.pdbx_seq_one_letter_code
_entity_poly.pdbx_strand_id
1 'polypeptide(L)'
;AGYDQKIGSGDDIHGVNQTGSIQVKKIPGHVQLDEALNRIEQWSRENDNQLPRPDEGKNLVKGLLDPWGNPLRYFLEGSRKCRVSSDGPDGITKTRWDIGITLTVTAPEKEKVKTWHDALHPEESWLDRRKAELGMEVGQTKGDREFSYDRSVFAGGGERLEGASYYWFFTALMFLTAIIFIPYAQFYRGETILQE
;
A
#
# COMPACT_ATOMS: atom_id res chain seq x y z
N ALA A 1 7.65 -21.20 -11.29
CA ALA A 1 7.43 -22.33 -10.38
C ALA A 1 6.60 -21.81 -9.24
N GLY A 2 5.34 -22.24 -9.18
CA GLY A 2 4.41 -21.97 -8.09
C GLY A 2 4.75 -22.79 -6.84
N TYR A 3 3.78 -22.93 -5.96
CA TYR A 3 3.87 -23.71 -4.73
C TYR A 3 4.20 -25.18 -5.00
N ASP A 4 3.73 -25.72 -6.13
CA ASP A 4 3.97 -27.09 -6.57
C ASP A 4 5.40 -27.37 -7.07
N GLN A 5 6.25 -26.34 -7.13
CA GLN A 5 7.65 -26.38 -7.60
C GLN A 5 7.80 -26.89 -9.05
N LYS A 6 6.71 -27.04 -9.80
CA LYS A 6 6.73 -27.45 -11.20
C LYS A 6 6.63 -26.21 -12.08
N ILE A 7 7.31 -26.26 -13.23
CA ILE A 7 7.28 -25.19 -14.23
C ILE A 7 6.24 -25.58 -15.29
N GLY A 8 5.34 -24.66 -15.61
CA GLY A 8 4.22 -24.84 -16.52
C GLY A 8 2.88 -25.17 -15.84
N SER A 9 2.78 -25.03 -14.51
CA SER A 9 1.53 -25.28 -13.79
C SER A 9 0.63 -24.03 -13.75
N GLY A 10 -0.67 -24.21 -13.53
CA GLY A 10 -1.63 -23.10 -13.44
C GLY A 10 -1.40 -22.13 -12.27
N ASP A 11 -0.46 -22.45 -11.38
CA ASP A 11 -0.03 -21.68 -10.22
C ASP A 11 1.21 -20.80 -10.50
N ASP A 12 1.74 -20.85 -11.72
CA ASP A 12 2.92 -20.06 -12.06
C ASP A 12 2.63 -18.56 -12.18
N ILE A 13 3.43 -17.77 -11.46
CA ILE A 13 3.45 -16.31 -11.57
C ILE A 13 4.39 -15.90 -12.70
N HIS A 14 3.86 -15.16 -13.68
CA HIS A 14 4.66 -14.65 -14.80
C HIS A 14 5.00 -13.17 -14.59
N GLY A 15 6.27 -12.90 -14.31
CA GLY A 15 6.84 -11.55 -14.25
C GLY A 15 7.65 -11.21 -15.50
N VAL A 16 7.59 -9.96 -15.94
CA VAL A 16 8.50 -9.42 -16.96
C VAL A 16 9.48 -8.49 -16.26
N ASN A 17 10.78 -8.69 -16.49
CA ASN A 17 11.80 -7.82 -15.93
C ASN A 17 11.92 -6.58 -16.84
N GLN A 18 11.52 -5.42 -16.34
CA GLN A 18 11.74 -4.13 -17.00
C GLN A 18 12.61 -3.27 -16.09
N THR A 19 13.84 -3.00 -16.56
CA THR A 19 14.73 -1.95 -16.03
C THR A 19 14.93 -2.00 -14.51
N GLY A 20 15.27 -3.19 -13.97
CA GLY A 20 15.60 -3.38 -12.55
C GLY A 20 14.41 -3.58 -11.62
N SER A 21 13.18 -3.62 -12.14
CA SER A 21 11.96 -3.97 -11.41
C SER A 21 11.23 -5.13 -12.07
N ILE A 22 10.86 -6.15 -11.28
CA ILE A 22 10.05 -7.27 -11.75
C ILE A 22 8.59 -6.81 -11.70
N GLN A 23 7.99 -6.57 -12.87
CA GLN A 23 6.55 -6.30 -12.95
C GLN A 23 5.82 -7.63 -13.16
N VAL A 24 4.99 -8.02 -12.18
CA VAL A 24 4.16 -9.20 -12.28
C VAL A 24 2.99 -8.89 -13.22
N LYS A 25 2.92 -9.59 -14.36
CA LYS A 25 1.91 -9.30 -15.40
C LYS A 25 0.72 -10.24 -15.35
N LYS A 26 0.92 -11.47 -14.86
CA LYS A 26 -0.14 -12.48 -14.79
C LYS A 26 0.00 -13.31 -13.52
N ILE A 27 -1.09 -13.37 -12.76
CA ILE A 27 -1.21 -14.15 -11.53
C ILE A 27 -2.35 -15.17 -11.69
N PRO A 28 -2.24 -16.37 -11.09
CA PRO A 28 -3.39 -17.25 -10.87
C PRO A 28 -4.57 -16.52 -10.19
N GLY A 29 -5.80 -16.78 -10.63
CA GLY A 29 -6.97 -16.18 -9.99
C GLY A 29 -7.21 -14.69 -10.30
N HIS A 30 -6.54 -14.13 -11.32
CA HIS A 30 -6.76 -12.75 -11.76
C HIS A 30 -8.23 -12.42 -12.05
N VAL A 31 -9.01 -13.38 -12.59
CA VAL A 31 -10.43 -13.17 -12.90
C VAL A 31 -11.24 -12.83 -11.65
N GLN A 32 -11.06 -13.57 -10.56
CA GLN A 32 -11.78 -13.34 -9.31
C GLN A 32 -11.31 -12.05 -8.61
N LEU A 33 -10.01 -11.75 -8.68
CA LEU A 33 -9.44 -10.51 -8.15
C LEU A 33 -9.93 -9.27 -8.93
N ASP A 34 -10.00 -9.36 -10.26
CA ASP A 34 -10.54 -8.31 -11.11
C ASP A 34 -12.04 -8.12 -10.89
N GLU A 35 -12.80 -9.20 -10.68
CA GLU A 35 -14.21 -9.11 -10.32
C GLU A 35 -14.40 -8.40 -8.96
N ALA A 36 -13.60 -8.75 -7.96
CA ALA A 36 -13.60 -8.07 -6.67
C ALA A 36 -13.31 -6.57 -6.81
N LEU A 37 -12.30 -6.23 -7.60
CA LEU A 37 -11.94 -4.84 -7.86
C LEU A 37 -13.00 -4.08 -8.66
N ASN A 38 -13.64 -4.71 -9.64
CA ASN A 38 -14.71 -4.08 -10.40
C ASN A 38 -15.88 -3.70 -9.47
N ARG A 39 -16.24 -4.55 -8.50
CA ARG A 39 -17.27 -4.22 -7.49
C ARG A 39 -16.85 -3.05 -6.62
N ILE A 40 -15.57 -3.00 -6.21
CA ILE A 40 -15.02 -1.90 -5.41
C ILE A 40 -14.97 -0.59 -6.21
N GLU A 41 -14.54 -0.64 -7.47
CA GLU A 41 -14.50 0.53 -8.35
C GLU A 41 -15.89 1.07 -8.65
N GLN A 42 -16.87 0.20 -8.89
CA GLN A 42 -18.26 0.61 -9.07
C GLN A 42 -18.79 1.30 -7.82
N TRP A 43 -18.60 0.68 -6.64
CA TRP A 43 -18.99 1.30 -5.37
C TRP A 43 -18.29 2.65 -5.14
N SER A 44 -17.00 2.75 -5.48
CA SER A 44 -16.23 3.99 -5.36
C SER A 44 -16.81 5.10 -6.23
N ARG A 45 -17.16 4.81 -7.49
CA ARG A 45 -17.79 5.77 -8.40
C ARG A 45 -19.15 6.26 -7.89
N GLU A 46 -19.90 5.39 -7.22
CA GLU A 46 -21.20 5.73 -6.62
C GLU A 46 -21.06 6.58 -5.34
N ASN A 47 -19.90 6.52 -4.66
CA ASN A 47 -19.64 7.20 -3.37
C ASN A 47 -18.51 8.24 -3.50
N ASP A 48 -18.66 9.20 -4.42
CA ASP A 48 -17.76 10.34 -4.59
C ASP A 48 -16.27 9.98 -4.83
N ASN A 49 -16.00 8.84 -5.47
CA ASN A 49 -14.66 8.30 -5.72
C ASN A 49 -13.85 8.04 -4.44
N GLN A 50 -14.55 7.74 -3.34
CA GLN A 50 -13.94 7.28 -2.09
C GLN A 50 -13.85 5.75 -2.07
N LEU A 51 -12.82 5.23 -1.39
CA LEU A 51 -12.69 3.80 -1.20
C LEU A 51 -13.54 3.32 -0.02
N PRO A 52 -14.12 2.10 -0.10
CA PRO A 52 -14.99 1.58 0.95
C PRO A 52 -14.22 1.38 2.25
N ARG A 53 -14.91 1.57 3.37
CA ARG A 53 -14.34 1.27 4.69
C ARG A 53 -14.01 -0.23 4.79
N PRO A 54 -13.08 -0.64 5.67
CA PRO A 54 -12.68 -2.04 5.78
C PRO A 54 -13.86 -3.02 5.94
N ASP A 55 -14.91 -2.65 6.67
CA ASP A 55 -16.07 -3.52 6.90
C ASP A 55 -16.98 -3.62 5.67
N GLU A 56 -17.21 -2.51 4.97
CA GLU A 56 -17.97 -2.46 3.72
C GLU A 56 -17.22 -3.17 2.59
N GLY A 57 -15.91 -2.93 2.46
CA GLY A 57 -15.06 -3.58 1.48
C GLY A 57 -15.03 -5.09 1.67
N LYS A 58 -14.96 -5.58 2.92
CA LYS A 58 -15.09 -7.01 3.22
C LYS A 58 -16.44 -7.58 2.78
N ASN A 59 -17.53 -6.83 2.96
CA ASN A 59 -18.86 -7.28 2.54
C ASN A 59 -19.01 -7.33 1.01
N LEU A 60 -18.40 -6.39 0.27
CA LEU A 60 -18.44 -6.37 -1.20
C LEU A 60 -17.69 -7.56 -1.82
N VAL A 61 -16.60 -7.97 -1.19
CA VAL A 61 -15.74 -9.06 -1.65
C VAL A 61 -16.23 -10.43 -1.11
N LYS A 62 -17.16 -10.42 -0.14
CA LYS A 62 -17.70 -11.64 0.47
C LYS A 62 -18.34 -12.55 -0.58
N GLY A 63 -17.93 -13.82 -0.59
CA GLY A 63 -18.44 -14.84 -1.51
C GLY A 63 -17.60 -15.05 -2.76
N LEU A 64 -16.59 -14.20 -3.02
CA LEU A 64 -15.56 -14.48 -4.01
C LEU A 64 -14.50 -15.39 -3.40
N LEU A 65 -14.32 -16.54 -4.05
CA LEU A 65 -13.31 -17.53 -3.69
C LEU A 65 -12.18 -17.47 -4.71
N ASP A 66 -10.96 -17.63 -4.23
CA ASP A 66 -9.80 -17.78 -5.10
C ASP A 66 -9.76 -19.18 -5.76
N PRO A 67 -8.81 -19.44 -6.67
CA PRO A 67 -8.67 -20.76 -7.30
C PRO A 67 -8.45 -21.93 -6.35
N TRP A 68 -8.01 -21.66 -5.11
CA TRP A 68 -7.74 -22.65 -4.07
C TRP A 68 -8.88 -22.76 -3.05
N GLY A 69 -9.99 -22.03 -3.25
CA GLY A 69 -11.17 -22.07 -2.40
C GLY A 69 -11.10 -21.18 -1.15
N ASN A 70 -10.07 -20.35 -1.02
CA ASN A 70 -9.94 -19.41 0.09
C ASN A 70 -10.71 -18.10 -0.19
N PRO A 71 -11.27 -17.45 0.84
CA PRO A 71 -11.95 -16.18 0.69
C PRO A 71 -10.96 -15.05 0.40
N LEU A 72 -11.31 -14.16 -0.53
CA LEU A 72 -10.54 -12.95 -0.79
C LEU A 72 -10.63 -11.96 0.38
N ARG A 73 -9.53 -11.24 0.63
CA ARG A 73 -9.40 -10.26 1.71
C ARG A 73 -9.24 -8.85 1.17
N TYR A 74 -9.94 -7.92 1.79
CA TYR A 74 -9.87 -6.49 1.50
C TYR A 74 -9.05 -5.76 2.58
N PHE A 75 -8.11 -4.92 2.14
CA PHE A 75 -7.32 -4.03 2.99
C PHE A 75 -7.37 -2.60 2.45
N LEU A 76 -7.68 -1.65 3.34
CA LEU A 76 -7.58 -0.22 3.05
C LEU A 76 -6.22 0.27 3.59
N GLU A 77 -5.26 0.55 2.71
CA GLU A 77 -3.93 1.06 3.09
C GLU A 77 -3.93 2.57 3.32
N GLY A 78 -4.83 3.28 2.64
CA GLY A 78 -5.05 4.71 2.79
C GLY A 78 -6.35 5.14 2.11
N SER A 79 -6.69 6.43 2.20
CA SER A 79 -7.96 6.95 1.64
C SER A 79 -8.14 6.73 0.13
N ARG A 80 -7.02 6.61 -0.60
CA ARG A 80 -6.97 6.44 -2.06
C ARG A 80 -6.23 5.19 -2.50
N LYS A 81 -5.87 4.31 -1.56
CA LYS A 81 -5.13 3.09 -1.85
C LYS A 81 -5.75 1.93 -1.11
N CYS A 82 -6.23 0.94 -1.85
CA CYS A 82 -6.70 -0.32 -1.29
C CYS A 82 -6.05 -1.50 -1.98
N ARG A 83 -6.12 -2.65 -1.32
CA ARG A 83 -5.49 -3.88 -1.74
C ARG A 83 -6.46 -5.03 -1.52
N VAL A 84 -6.63 -5.85 -2.56
CA VAL A 84 -7.35 -7.12 -2.46
C VAL A 84 -6.32 -8.24 -2.58
N SER A 85 -6.28 -9.15 -1.60
CA SER A 85 -5.37 -10.29 -1.61
C SER A 85 -6.10 -11.62 -1.47
N SER A 86 -5.53 -12.65 -2.06
CA SER A 86 -5.82 -14.06 -1.82
C SER A 86 -4.72 -14.61 -0.91
N ASP A 87 -5.11 -15.52 -0.02
CA ASP A 87 -4.20 -16.24 0.90
C ASP A 87 -3.43 -17.35 0.15
N GLY A 88 -3.54 -17.44 -1.17
CA GLY A 88 -2.80 -18.41 -1.99
C GLY A 88 -3.12 -19.87 -1.67
N PRO A 89 -2.27 -20.82 -2.11
CA PRO A 89 -2.45 -22.25 -1.87
C PRO A 89 -2.22 -22.69 -0.41
N ASP A 90 -1.50 -21.92 0.39
CA ASP A 90 -1.22 -22.29 1.80
C ASP A 90 -2.37 -21.92 2.74
N GLY A 91 -3.26 -21.00 2.34
CA GLY A 91 -4.42 -20.57 3.13
C GLY A 91 -4.02 -19.78 4.38
N ILE A 92 -2.76 -19.30 4.45
CA ILE A 92 -2.24 -18.54 5.57
C ILE A 92 -2.02 -17.11 5.09
N THR A 93 -2.51 -16.15 5.86
CA THR A 93 -2.32 -14.73 5.54
C THR A 93 -0.88 -14.28 5.72
N LYS A 94 -0.44 -13.33 4.89
CA LYS A 94 0.86 -12.65 4.97
C LYS A 94 2.04 -13.59 4.74
N THR A 95 1.89 -14.57 3.85
CA THR A 95 3.00 -15.42 3.45
C THR A 95 3.56 -14.98 2.11
N ARG A 96 4.66 -15.60 1.69
CA ARG A 96 5.22 -15.38 0.36
C ARG A 96 4.28 -15.81 -0.79
N TRP A 97 3.21 -16.54 -0.46
CA TRP A 97 2.26 -17.12 -1.41
C TRP A 97 1.00 -16.29 -1.58
N ASP A 98 0.80 -15.28 -0.74
CA ASP A 98 -0.24 -14.29 -0.94
C ASP A 98 -0.08 -13.63 -2.31
N ILE A 99 -1.18 -13.43 -2.99
CA ILE A 99 -1.21 -12.76 -4.29
C ILE A 99 -2.33 -11.74 -4.30
N GLY A 100 -2.19 -10.67 -5.08
CA GLY A 100 -3.25 -9.69 -5.11
C GLY A 100 -3.04 -8.54 -6.07
N ILE A 101 -4.00 -7.62 -6.01
CA ILE A 101 -4.00 -6.41 -6.80
C ILE A 101 -4.24 -5.22 -5.87
N THR A 102 -3.42 -4.19 -6.03
CA THR A 102 -3.53 -2.91 -5.37
C THR A 102 -4.18 -1.91 -6.32
N LEU A 103 -5.26 -1.28 -5.87
CA LEU A 103 -5.99 -0.24 -6.57
C LEU A 103 -5.63 1.13 -5.97
N THR A 104 -5.14 2.03 -6.82
CA THR A 104 -4.81 3.41 -6.46
C THR A 104 -5.73 4.38 -7.21
N VAL A 105 -6.41 5.24 -6.45
CA VAL A 105 -7.31 6.26 -6.99
C VAL A 105 -6.57 7.59 -7.03
N THR A 106 -6.28 8.10 -8.22
CA THR A 106 -5.67 9.43 -8.38
C THR A 106 -6.74 10.45 -8.69
N ALA A 107 -6.94 11.41 -7.78
CA ALA A 107 -7.85 12.52 -8.03
C ALA A 107 -7.20 13.57 -8.96
N PRO A 108 -8.01 14.32 -9.72
CA PRO A 108 -7.55 15.53 -10.40
C PRO A 108 -6.85 16.46 -9.42
N GLU A 109 -5.80 17.12 -9.90
CA GLU A 109 -5.20 18.24 -9.19
C GLU A 109 -6.23 19.37 -9.15
N LYS A 110 -6.72 19.73 -7.96
CA LYS A 110 -7.65 20.84 -7.82
C LYS A 110 -6.94 22.10 -8.27
N GLU A 111 -7.60 22.89 -9.12
CA GLU A 111 -7.10 24.22 -9.50
C GLU A 111 -6.78 25.00 -8.22
N LYS A 112 -5.53 25.48 -8.13
CA LYS A 112 -5.09 26.26 -6.96
C LYS A 112 -5.90 27.55 -6.92
N VAL A 113 -6.80 27.64 -5.94
CA VAL A 113 -7.53 28.89 -5.67
C VAL A 113 -6.50 29.90 -5.18
N LYS A 114 -6.23 30.93 -5.98
CA LYS A 114 -5.27 31.99 -5.65
C LYS A 114 -5.62 32.58 -4.29
N THR A 115 -4.76 32.31 -3.31
CA THR A 115 -4.90 32.88 -1.96
C THR A 115 -4.04 34.13 -1.87
N TRP A 116 -4.38 35.07 -1.00
CA TRP A 116 -3.61 36.32 -0.83
C TRP A 116 -2.12 36.11 -0.50
N HIS A 117 -1.75 34.96 0.05
CA HIS A 117 -0.36 34.55 0.28
C HIS A 117 0.36 34.01 -0.96
N ASP A 118 -0.33 33.61 -2.04
CA ASP A 118 0.31 33.15 -3.28
C ASP A 118 1.16 34.25 -3.92
N ALA A 119 0.85 35.53 -3.67
CA ALA A 119 1.66 36.65 -4.15
C ALA A 119 3.09 36.66 -3.55
N LEU A 120 3.32 35.93 -2.45
CA LEU A 120 4.63 35.79 -1.80
C LEU A 120 5.35 34.49 -2.17
N HIS A 121 4.70 33.61 -2.93
CA HIS A 121 5.28 32.36 -3.40
C HIS A 121 5.53 32.42 -4.91
N PRO A 122 6.68 31.93 -5.40
CA PRO A 122 6.91 31.83 -6.83
C PRO A 122 5.89 30.88 -7.48
N GLU A 123 5.48 31.20 -8.73
CA GLU A 123 4.45 30.45 -9.46
C GLU A 123 4.85 28.99 -9.71
N GLU A 124 6.15 28.72 -9.83
CA GLU A 124 6.71 27.39 -10.02
C GLU A 124 7.38 26.86 -8.75
N SER A 125 7.19 25.58 -8.46
CA SER A 125 7.93 24.94 -7.37
C SER A 125 9.42 24.82 -7.74
N TRP A 126 10.29 24.93 -6.75
CA TRP A 126 11.74 24.71 -6.93
C TRP A 126 12.04 23.37 -7.65
N LEU A 127 11.23 22.35 -7.40
CA LEU A 127 11.39 21.01 -7.96
C LEU A 127 11.10 20.98 -9.46
N ASP A 128 10.04 21.67 -9.90
CA ASP A 128 9.68 21.78 -11.32
C ASP A 128 10.75 22.56 -12.09
N ARG A 129 11.21 23.68 -11.52
CA ARG A 129 12.34 24.45 -12.05
C ARG A 129 13.59 23.59 -12.19
N ARG A 130 13.94 22.82 -11.15
CA ARG A 130 15.14 21.96 -11.15
C ARG A 130 15.03 20.82 -12.17
N LYS A 131 13.85 20.26 -12.37
CA LYS A 131 13.61 19.22 -13.39
C LYS A 131 13.71 19.80 -14.80
N ALA A 132 13.15 20.98 -15.04
CA ALA A 132 13.27 21.68 -16.31
C ALA A 132 14.73 22.01 -16.64
N GLU A 133 15.51 22.49 -15.67
CA GLU A 133 16.96 22.72 -15.81
C GLU A 133 17.74 21.43 -16.12
N LEU A 134 17.28 20.28 -15.64
CA LEU A 134 17.89 18.96 -15.89
C LEU A 134 17.44 18.32 -17.21
N GLY A 135 16.61 19.00 -18.02
CA GLY A 135 16.08 18.46 -19.27
C GLY A 135 15.19 17.23 -19.08
N MET A 136 14.73 16.97 -17.86
CA MET A 136 13.67 16.00 -17.64
C MET A 136 12.36 16.65 -18.05
N GLU A 137 11.60 16.01 -18.92
CA GLU A 137 10.23 16.46 -19.17
C GLU A 137 9.49 16.48 -17.85
N VAL A 138 9.24 17.67 -17.33
CA VAL A 138 8.20 17.92 -16.35
C VAL A 138 6.94 17.59 -17.10
N GLY A 139 6.52 16.32 -17.02
CA GLY A 139 5.41 15.78 -17.77
C GLY A 139 4.27 16.79 -17.76
N GLN A 140 4.05 17.39 -18.93
CA GLN A 140 3.15 18.51 -19.09
C GLN A 140 1.80 18.17 -18.47
N THR A 141 1.37 19.09 -17.63
CA THR A 141 -0.03 19.51 -17.47
C THR A 141 -1.00 18.34 -17.32
N LYS A 142 -1.30 18.00 -16.06
CA LYS A 142 -2.49 17.24 -15.68
C LYS A 142 -3.75 18.09 -15.90
N GLY A 143 -3.95 18.57 -17.12
CA GLY A 143 -5.19 19.19 -17.53
C GLY A 143 -6.32 18.20 -17.28
N ASP A 144 -7.27 18.62 -16.44
CA ASP A 144 -8.63 18.10 -16.33
C ASP A 144 -8.75 16.57 -16.31
N ARG A 145 -7.83 15.88 -15.64
CA ARG A 145 -7.86 14.41 -15.59
C ARG A 145 -8.93 13.97 -14.60
N GLU A 146 -10.03 13.46 -15.14
CA GLU A 146 -11.01 12.65 -14.41
C GLU A 146 -10.32 11.64 -13.49
N PHE A 147 -10.98 11.22 -12.41
CA PHE A 147 -10.41 10.26 -11.45
C PHE A 147 -9.85 9.03 -12.16
N SER A 148 -8.55 8.75 -11.99
CA SER A 148 -7.92 7.56 -12.57
C SER A 148 -7.83 6.44 -11.54
N TYR A 149 -8.08 5.22 -12.01
CA TYR A 149 -8.02 3.99 -11.22
C TYR A 149 -6.86 3.15 -11.75
N ASP A 150 -5.73 3.18 -11.03
CA ASP A 150 -4.52 2.46 -11.40
C ASP A 150 -4.47 1.12 -10.65
N ARG A 151 -4.34 0.01 -11.39
CA ARG A 151 -4.23 -1.35 -10.84
C ARG A 151 -2.80 -1.83 -10.93
N SER A 152 -2.25 -2.27 -9.81
CA SER A 152 -0.89 -2.82 -9.73
C SER A 152 -0.91 -4.19 -9.08
N VAL A 153 -0.29 -5.15 -9.75
CA VAL A 153 -0.30 -6.56 -9.38
C VAL A 153 0.90 -6.85 -8.47
N PHE A 154 0.69 -7.59 -7.39
CA PHE A 154 1.77 -7.95 -6.46
C PHE A 154 1.67 -9.42 -6.01
N ALA A 155 2.80 -9.94 -5.57
CA ALA A 155 2.93 -11.26 -4.96
C ALA A 155 3.77 -11.15 -3.69
N GLY A 156 3.33 -11.82 -2.63
CA GLY A 156 3.88 -11.81 -1.28
C GLY A 156 3.02 -11.04 -0.27
N GLY A 157 3.15 -11.44 0.98
CA GLY A 157 2.38 -10.97 2.14
C GLY A 157 2.75 -9.60 2.70
N GLY A 158 3.56 -8.84 1.94
CA GLY A 158 4.08 -7.54 2.33
C GLY A 158 5.27 -7.62 3.30
N GLU A 159 6.02 -6.51 3.37
CA GLU A 159 7.23 -6.40 4.21
C GLU A 159 6.97 -5.65 5.53
N ARG A 160 5.76 -5.12 5.72
CA ARG A 160 5.42 -4.22 6.83
C ARG A 160 4.49 -4.89 7.84
N LEU A 161 4.76 -4.64 9.13
CA LEU A 161 3.79 -4.90 10.18
C LEU A 161 2.64 -3.91 10.04
N GLU A 162 1.48 -4.41 9.65
CA GLU A 162 0.28 -3.59 9.44
C GLU A 162 -0.65 -3.62 10.67
N GLY A 163 -1.30 -2.49 10.95
CA GLY A 163 -2.38 -2.39 11.93
C GLY A 163 -1.92 -2.49 13.39
N ALA A 164 -2.74 -3.13 14.23
CA ALA A 164 -2.52 -3.20 15.68
C ALA A 164 -1.19 -3.87 16.07
N SER A 165 -0.72 -4.84 15.29
CA SER A 165 0.54 -5.55 15.54
C SER A 165 1.74 -4.61 15.56
N TYR A 166 1.73 -3.56 14.73
CA TYR A 166 2.77 -2.53 14.72
C TYR A 166 2.83 -1.82 16.08
N TYR A 167 1.70 -1.30 16.55
CA TYR A 167 1.65 -0.57 17.82
C TYR A 167 2.01 -1.46 19.00
N TRP A 168 1.48 -2.69 19.05
CA TRP A 168 1.79 -3.66 20.09
C TRP A 168 3.27 -4.02 20.17
N PHE A 169 3.95 -4.12 19.03
CA PHE A 169 5.39 -4.33 19.00
C PHE A 169 6.14 -3.22 19.73
N PHE A 170 5.86 -1.95 19.42
CA PHE A 170 6.50 -0.81 20.08
C PHE A 170 6.08 -0.68 21.54
N THR A 171 4.82 -0.94 21.88
CA THR A 171 4.35 -0.93 23.27
C THR A 171 5.08 -1.99 24.10
N ALA A 172 5.20 -3.22 23.59
CA ALA A 172 5.93 -4.29 24.25
C ALA A 172 7.42 -3.95 24.40
N LEU A 173 8.03 -3.36 23.35
CA LEU A 173 9.42 -2.93 23.38
C LEU A 173 9.66 -1.85 24.45
N MET A 174 8.82 -0.80 24.49
CA MET A 174 8.91 0.27 25.50
C MET A 174 8.65 -0.24 26.91
N PHE A 175 7.72 -1.19 27.09
CA PHE A 175 7.44 -1.80 28.37
C PHE A 175 8.64 -2.61 28.89
N LEU A 176 9.25 -3.40 28.01
CA LEU A 176 10.45 -4.18 28.34
C LEU A 176 11.64 -3.27 28.68
N THR A 177 11.87 -2.21 27.92
CA THR A 177 12.95 -1.25 28.24
C THR A 177 12.69 -0.54 29.55
N ALA A 178 11.44 -0.17 29.87
CA ALA A 178 11.08 0.40 31.16
C ALA A 178 11.37 -0.57 32.32
N ILE A 179 11.03 -1.85 32.18
CA ILE A 179 11.34 -2.88 33.18
C ILE A 179 12.85 -2.98 33.42
N ILE A 180 13.66 -2.93 32.35
CA ILE A 180 15.13 -2.99 32.45
C ILE A 180 15.70 -1.69 33.06
N PHE A 181 15.07 -0.55 32.80
CA PHE A 181 15.51 0.74 33.30
C PHE A 181 15.29 0.91 34.80
N ILE A 182 14.23 0.34 35.38
CA ILE A 182 13.93 0.42 36.82
C ILE A 182 15.12 -0.04 37.69
N PRO A 183 15.67 -1.27 37.55
CA PRO A 183 16.80 -1.70 38.36
C PRO A 183 18.05 -0.86 38.05
N TYR A 184 18.30 -0.50 36.78
CA TYR A 184 19.41 0.39 36.43
C TYR A 184 19.33 1.72 37.19
N ALA A 185 18.18 2.38 37.20
CA ALA A 185 17.98 3.64 37.90
C ALA A 185 18.12 3.50 39.43
N GLN A 186 17.74 2.36 40.01
CA GLN A 186 17.94 2.11 41.44
C GLN A 186 19.42 1.90 41.81
N PHE A 187 20.21 1.28 40.93
CA PHE A 187 21.65 1.08 41.15
C PHE A 187 22.51 2.26 40.67
N TYR A 188 21.95 3.16 39.87
CA TYR A 188 22.66 4.32 39.34
C TYR A 188 22.99 5.31 40.46
N ARG A 189 24.28 5.40 40.78
CA ARG A 189 24.85 6.47 41.63
C ARG A 189 25.35 7.56 40.70
N GLY A 190 24.67 8.70 40.67
CA GLY A 190 25.07 9.82 39.83
C GLY A 190 26.44 10.35 40.25
N GLU A 191 27.34 10.53 39.29
CA GLU A 191 28.54 11.35 39.49
C GLU A 191 28.11 12.82 39.37
N THR A 192 28.14 13.54 40.49
CA THR A 192 28.02 15.00 40.47
C THR A 192 29.32 15.57 39.94
N ILE A 193 29.44 15.70 38.61
CA ILE A 193 30.49 16.51 38.01
C ILE A 193 30.09 17.97 38.26
N LEU A 194 30.60 18.53 39.36
CA LEU A 194 30.60 19.97 39.57
C LEU A 194 31.52 20.57 38.50
N GLN A 195 30.95 21.33 37.57
CA GLN A 195 31.72 22.22 36.69
C GLN A 195 32.31 23.34 37.54
N GLU A 196 33.64 23.43 37.60
CA GLU A 196 34.35 24.68 37.95
C GLU A 196 34.24 25.70 36.82
#